data_AF-A0AAN8QIB3-F1
#
_entry.id   AF-A0AAN8QIB3-F1
#
_cell.length_a   1.000
_cell.length_b   1.000
_cell.length_c   1.000
_cell.angle_alpha   90.00
_cell.angle_beta   90.00
_cell.angle_gamma   90.00
#
_symmetry.space_group_name_H-M   'P 1'
#
loop_
_entity.id
_entity.type
_entity.pdbx_description
1 polymer ?
#
loop_
_entity_poly.entity_id
_entity_poly.type
_entity_poly.pdbx_seq_one_letter_code
_entity_poly.pdbx_strand_id
1 'polypeptide(L)'
;MAKNKEARPLTYAVSVVGLSGTEKEKGNCGVGKSCLCNRYVRSNADGYYTEHTSVLSTIDFGGRVVNNDHFLYWGEVPHRSDDGLECKIQIIEQTEFIDDQTFLPHRSTNLQPYTKRAAASKIQS
;
A
#
# COMPACT_ATOMS: atom_id res chain seq x y z
N MET A 1 26.04 15.73 -31.68
CA MET A 1 25.84 16.07 -30.25
C MET A 1 24.92 15.03 -29.66
N ALA A 2 25.46 14.08 -28.88
CA ALA A 2 24.64 13.08 -28.19
C ALA A 2 23.91 13.79 -27.05
N LYS A 3 22.56 13.71 -27.04
CA LYS A 3 21.77 14.13 -25.87
C LYS A 3 22.25 13.29 -24.69
N ASN A 4 22.89 13.94 -23.70
CA ASN A 4 23.12 13.33 -22.40
C ASN A 4 21.77 12.78 -21.93
N LYS A 5 21.66 11.46 -21.82
CA LYS A 5 20.55 10.83 -21.10
C LYS A 5 20.67 11.32 -19.67
N GLU A 6 19.82 12.25 -19.26
CA GLU A 6 19.65 12.55 -17.84
C GLU A 6 19.44 11.22 -17.12
N ALA A 7 20.30 10.95 -16.13
CA ALA A 7 20.20 9.75 -15.34
C ALA A 7 18.82 9.77 -14.68
N ARG A 8 18.02 8.72 -14.91
CA ARG A 8 16.71 8.60 -14.27
C ARG A 8 16.93 8.61 -12.76
N PRO A 9 16.14 9.38 -11.98
CA PRO A 9 16.19 9.33 -10.53
C PRO A 9 16.05 7.90 -10.02
N LEU A 10 16.80 7.55 -8.98
CA LEU A 10 16.71 6.22 -8.36
C LEU A 10 15.31 6.01 -7.79
N THR A 11 14.72 4.82 -7.97
CA THR A 11 13.40 4.49 -7.43
C THR A 11 13.53 3.42 -6.34
N TYR A 12 12.96 3.70 -5.17
CA TYR A 12 12.85 2.76 -4.05
C TYR A 12 11.39 2.38 -3.85
N ALA A 13 11.08 1.09 -3.93
CA ALA A 13 9.79 0.56 -3.51
C ALA A 13 9.84 0.21 -2.02
N VAL A 14 8.97 0.83 -1.23
CA VAL A 14 8.86 0.61 0.22
C VAL A 14 7.52 -0.04 0.51
N SER A 15 7.57 -1.26 1.05
CA SER A 15 6.41 -2.03 1.47
C SER A 15 6.18 -1.86 2.98
N VAL A 16 5.06 -1.25 3.36
CA VAL A 16 4.63 -1.08 4.74
C VAL A 16 3.82 -2.29 5.17
N VAL A 17 4.33 -3.00 6.17
CA VAL A 17 3.77 -4.25 6.72
C VAL A 17 3.47 -4.10 8.21
N GLY A 18 2.52 -4.88 8.71
CA GLY A 18 2.11 -4.87 10.12
C GLY A 18 0.80 -5.65 10.29
N LEU A 19 0.38 -5.90 11.54
CA LEU A 19 -0.82 -6.72 11.80
C LEU A 19 -1.99 -6.33 10.89
N SER A 20 -2.52 -7.32 10.19
CA SER A 20 -3.59 -7.21 9.20
C SER A 20 -4.36 -8.53 9.20
N GLY A 21 -5.67 -8.45 8.94
CA GLY A 21 -6.56 -9.60 9.01
C GLY A 21 -7.97 -9.16 9.38
N THR A 22 -8.78 -10.15 9.72
CA THR A 22 -10.16 -10.01 10.21
C THR A 22 -10.22 -9.27 11.55
N GLU A 23 -11.41 -8.82 11.95
CA GLU A 23 -11.65 -8.22 13.26
C GLU A 23 -11.25 -9.16 14.41
N LYS A 24 -11.38 -10.47 14.21
CA LYS A 24 -10.91 -11.47 15.18
C LYS A 24 -9.39 -11.41 15.42
N GLU A 25 -8.61 -11.08 14.39
CA GLU A 25 -7.15 -11.09 14.44
C GLU A 25 -6.55 -9.75 14.89
N LYS A 26 -7.09 -8.64 14.40
CA LYS A 26 -6.57 -7.29 14.70
C LYS A 26 -7.42 -6.48 15.68
N GLY A 27 -8.62 -6.96 16.02
CA GLY A 27 -9.65 -6.17 16.71
C GLY A 27 -10.32 -5.14 15.80
N ASN A 28 -11.04 -4.21 16.40
CA ASN A 28 -11.83 -3.19 15.70
C ASN A 28 -10.96 -2.06 15.12
N CYS A 29 -9.68 -2.01 15.49
CA CYS A 29 -8.76 -0.96 15.07
C CYS A 29 -7.49 -1.56 14.45
N GLY A 30 -7.06 -1.02 13.31
CA GLY A 30 -5.80 -1.40 12.69
C GLY A 30 -4.59 -0.76 13.39
N VAL A 31 -3.39 -1.29 13.14
CA VAL A 31 -2.13 -0.75 13.70
C VAL A 31 -1.65 0.57 13.08
N GLY A 32 -2.46 1.23 12.24
CA GLY A 32 -2.16 2.55 11.69
C GLY A 32 -1.38 2.59 10.37
N LYS A 33 -1.28 1.48 9.63
CA LYS A 33 -0.55 1.40 8.35
C LYS A 33 -1.05 2.41 7.31
N SER A 34 -2.36 2.43 7.05
CA SER A 34 -2.97 3.36 6.08
C SER A 34 -2.77 4.82 6.48
N CYS A 35 -2.90 5.15 7.77
CA CYS A 35 -2.63 6.50 8.28
C CYS A 35 -1.17 6.91 8.05
N LEU A 36 -0.22 6.01 8.29
CA LEU A 36 1.20 6.24 8.05
C LEU A 36 1.48 6.49 6.56
N CYS A 37 0.96 5.62 5.69
CA CYS A 37 1.11 5.74 4.23
C CYS A 37 0.45 7.04 3.71
N ASN A 38 -0.77 7.36 4.17
CA ASN A 38 -1.47 8.57 3.79
C ASN A 38 -0.66 9.81 4.18
N ARG A 39 -0.19 9.90 5.44
CA ARG A 39 0.58 11.07 5.92
C ARG A 39 1.90 11.22 5.16
N TYR A 40 2.56 10.11 4.84
CA TYR A 40 3.82 10.13 4.09
C TYR A 40 3.61 10.63 2.66
N VAL A 41 2.61 10.11 1.94
CA VAL A 41 2.36 10.49 0.54
C VAL A 41 1.67 11.85 0.42
N ARG A 42 0.82 12.21 1.38
CA ARG A 42 0.07 13.46 1.42
C ARG A 42 0.35 14.17 2.74
N SER A 43 1.43 14.95 2.76
CA SER A 43 1.91 15.64 3.97
C SER A 43 0.97 16.76 4.44
N ASN A 44 0.23 17.39 3.53
CA ASN A 44 -0.73 18.46 3.84
C ASN A 44 -1.84 17.98 4.79
N ALA A 45 -2.29 18.86 5.69
CA ALA A 45 -3.38 18.55 6.62
C ALA A 45 -4.65 18.11 5.89
N ASP A 46 -5.06 18.83 4.84
CA ASP A 46 -6.27 18.56 4.05
C ASP A 46 -6.19 17.27 3.22
N GLY A 47 -5.00 16.70 3.07
CA GLY A 47 -4.78 15.45 2.34
C GLY A 47 -4.85 14.20 3.21
N TYR A 48 -5.04 14.35 4.52
CA TYR A 48 -4.97 13.27 5.50
C TYR A 48 -6.36 12.85 5.99
N TYR A 49 -6.59 11.55 6.00
CA TYR A 49 -7.80 10.93 6.54
C TYR A 49 -7.43 10.06 7.75
N THR A 50 -8.23 10.11 8.80
CA THR A 50 -8.01 9.30 10.02
C THR A 50 -8.60 7.90 9.88
N GLU A 51 -9.65 7.77 9.06
CA GLU A 51 -10.41 6.53 8.89
C GLU A 51 -10.14 5.92 7.52
N HIS A 52 -9.60 4.69 7.54
CA HIS A 52 -9.35 3.88 6.35
C HIS A 52 -9.93 2.49 6.55
N THR A 53 -11.09 2.21 5.96
CA THR A 53 -11.73 0.89 6.07
C THR A 53 -10.95 -0.16 5.27
N SER A 54 -10.82 -1.36 5.85
CA SER A 54 -10.36 -2.56 5.14
C SER A 54 -11.50 -3.55 4.86
N VAL A 55 -12.73 -3.16 5.16
CA VAL A 55 -13.94 -3.94 4.87
C VAL A 55 -14.56 -3.34 3.61
N LEU A 56 -14.68 -4.14 2.57
CA LEU A 56 -15.04 -3.72 1.21
C LEU A 56 -16.08 -4.65 0.62
N SER A 57 -16.93 -4.10 -0.24
CA SER A 57 -17.78 -4.92 -1.11
C SER A 57 -16.94 -5.67 -2.15
N THR A 58 -17.48 -6.74 -2.72
CA THR A 58 -16.85 -7.45 -3.84
C THR A 58 -16.59 -6.52 -5.04
N ILE A 59 -17.46 -5.52 -5.26
CA ILE A 59 -17.34 -4.55 -6.35
C ILE A 59 -16.13 -3.64 -6.11
N ASP A 60 -15.95 -3.13 -4.89
CA ASP A 60 -14.82 -2.26 -4.55
C ASP A 60 -13.50 -3.01 -4.59
N PHE A 61 -13.47 -4.26 -4.10
CA PHE A 61 -12.29 -5.12 -4.14
C PHE A 61 -11.83 -5.42 -5.58
N GLY A 62 -12.78 -5.64 -6.49
CA GLY A 62 -12.50 -5.84 -7.92
C GLY A 62 -12.25 -4.55 -8.71
N GLY A 63 -12.43 -3.39 -8.09
CA GLY A 63 -12.20 -2.08 -8.72
C GLY A 63 -10.72 -1.84 -9.01
N ARG A 64 -10.40 -0.91 -9.93
CA ARG A 64 -9.02 -0.67 -10.40
C ARG A 64 -8.03 -0.24 -9.32
N VAL A 65 -8.51 0.26 -8.18
CA VAL A 65 -7.67 0.73 -7.08
C VAL A 65 -7.14 -0.44 -6.25
N VAL A 66 -8.02 -1.37 -5.89
CA VAL A 66 -7.68 -2.56 -5.09
C VAL A 66 -7.23 -3.72 -5.99
N ASN A 67 -7.82 -3.81 -7.19
CA ASN A 67 -7.42 -4.69 -8.28
C ASN A 67 -7.38 -6.18 -7.92
N ASN A 68 -8.29 -6.64 -7.06
CA ASN A 68 -8.29 -7.99 -6.51
C ASN A 68 -7.02 -8.36 -5.71
N ASP A 69 -6.26 -7.35 -5.27
CA ASP A 69 -5.04 -7.51 -4.51
C ASP A 69 -5.24 -7.13 -3.04
N HIS A 70 -4.41 -7.71 -2.18
CA HIS A 70 -4.35 -7.39 -0.74
C HIS A 70 -3.20 -6.42 -0.43
N PHE A 71 -2.96 -5.48 -1.33
CA PHE A 71 -2.09 -4.34 -1.09
C PHE A 71 -2.68 -3.08 -1.71
N LEU A 72 -2.21 -1.93 -1.26
CA LEU A 72 -2.51 -0.64 -1.90
C LEU A 72 -1.23 0.01 -2.37
N TYR A 73 -1.22 0.49 -3.61
CA TYR A 73 -0.23 1.45 -4.07
C TYR A 73 -0.68 2.86 -3.68
N TRP A 74 -0.02 3.46 -2.70
CA TRP A 74 -0.38 4.78 -2.19
C TRP A 74 0.12 5.92 -3.06
N GLY A 75 1.19 5.69 -3.83
CA GLY A 75 1.76 6.67 -4.74
C GLY A 75 3.28 6.74 -4.69
N GLU A 76 3.81 7.74 -5.39
CA GLU A 76 5.24 8.05 -5.47
C GLU A 76 5.50 9.42 -4.84
N VAL A 77 6.53 9.50 -4.01
CA VAL A 77 6.99 10.74 -3.37
C VAL A 77 8.41 11.05 -3.85
N PRO A 78 8.64 12.20 -4.50
CA PRO A 78 10.00 12.63 -4.84
C PRO A 78 10.75 13.01 -3.57
N HIS A 79 12.01 12.62 -3.49
CA HIS A 79 12.92 12.97 -2.42
C HIS A 79 14.22 13.50 -3.00
N ARG A 80 14.78 14.49 -2.32
CA ARG A 80 16.09 15.07 -2.66
C ARG A 80 16.90 15.08 -1.38
N SER A 81 17.98 14.31 -1.37
CA SER A 81 18.89 14.28 -0.23
C SER A 81 19.78 15.52 -0.19
N ASP A 82 20.40 15.75 0.97
CA ASP A 82 21.27 16.91 1.22
C ASP A 82 22.50 16.95 0.30
N ASP A 83 22.94 15.80 -0.20
CA ASP A 83 24.01 15.65 -1.20
C ASP A 83 23.54 15.92 -2.65
N GLY A 84 22.27 16.29 -2.83
CA GLY A 84 21.68 16.63 -4.13
C GLY A 84 21.21 15.43 -4.95
N LEU A 85 21.27 14.21 -4.40
CA LEU A 85 20.76 13.02 -5.09
C LEU A 85 19.23 13.01 -5.08
N GLU A 86 18.64 12.87 -6.28
CA GLU A 86 17.20 12.77 -6.46
C GLU A 86 16.77 11.31 -6.53
N CYS A 87 15.79 10.94 -5.71
CA CYS A 87 15.17 9.64 -5.75
C CYS A 87 13.64 9.74 -5.63
N LYS A 88 12.98 8.62 -5.92
CA LYS A 88 11.53 8.47 -5.90
C LYS A 88 11.19 7.32 -4.97
N ILE A 89 10.34 7.56 -4.00
CA ILE A 89 9.90 6.55 -3.05
C ILE A 89 8.47 6.15 -3.39
N GLN A 90 8.28 4.90 -3.77
CA GLN A 90 6.99 4.29 -4.06
C GLN A 90 6.48 3.59 -2.81
N ILE A 91 5.29 3.96 -2.34
CA ILE A 91 4.71 3.43 -1.11
C ILE A 91 3.67 2.37 -1.45
N ILE A 92 3.88 1.17 -0.91
CA ILE A 92 2.93 0.06 -0.93
C ILE A 92 2.52 -0.25 0.50
N GLU A 93 1.24 -0.45 0.74
CA GLU A 93 0.73 -1.01 2.00
C GLU A 93 0.31 -2.46 1.79
N GLN A 94 0.91 -3.39 2.53
CA GLN A 94 0.44 -4.77 2.60
C GLN A 94 -0.64 -4.90 3.66
N THR A 95 -1.81 -5.38 3.28
CA THR A 95 -2.98 -5.45 4.16
C THR A 95 -3.79 -6.73 3.94
N GLU A 96 -4.96 -6.80 4.53
CA GLU A 96 -5.96 -7.82 4.24
C GLU A 96 -7.34 -7.14 4.15
N PHE A 97 -7.99 -7.32 3.00
CA PHE A 97 -9.30 -6.78 2.71
C PHE A 97 -10.34 -7.83 3.03
N ILE A 98 -11.38 -7.41 3.76
CA ILE A 98 -12.42 -8.27 4.28
C ILE A 98 -13.70 -7.98 3.51
N ASP A 99 -14.42 -9.02 3.14
CA ASP A 99 -15.71 -8.92 2.48
C ASP A 99 -16.80 -8.46 3.47
N ASP A 100 -17.58 -7.46 3.06
CA ASP A 100 -18.57 -6.79 3.91
C ASP A 100 -19.83 -7.62 4.19
N GLN A 101 -20.04 -8.72 3.47
CA GLN A 101 -21.16 -9.63 3.69
C GLN A 101 -20.77 -10.84 4.53
N THR A 102 -19.59 -11.42 4.24
CA THR A 102 -19.13 -12.67 4.86
C THR A 102 -18.21 -12.45 6.04
N PHE A 103 -17.62 -11.25 6.17
CA PHE A 103 -16.56 -10.94 7.15
C PHE A 103 -15.33 -11.86 7.06
N LEU A 104 -15.13 -12.50 5.91
CA LEU A 104 -13.96 -13.30 5.58
C LEU A 104 -13.02 -12.51 4.66
N PRO A 105 -11.72 -12.82 4.61
CA PRO A 105 -10.83 -12.23 3.63
C PRO A 105 -11.34 -12.46 2.20
N HIS A 106 -11.30 -11.41 1.38
CA HIS A 106 -11.60 -11.53 -0.04
C HIS A 106 -10.69 -12.58 -0.71
N ARG A 107 -11.21 -13.27 -1.74
CA ARG A 107 -10.37 -14.18 -2.53
C ARG A 107 -9.52 -13.34 -3.48
N SER A 108 -8.23 -13.21 -3.18
CA SER A 108 -7.27 -12.61 -4.10
C SER A 108 -6.68 -13.60 -5.10
N THR A 109 -5.95 -13.08 -6.08
CA THR A 109 -5.12 -13.85 -7.01
C THR A 109 -4.02 -14.65 -6.28
N ASN A 110 -3.59 -14.19 -5.10
CA ASN A 110 -2.56 -14.80 -4.29
C ASN A 110 -3.13 -15.42 -2.99
N LEU A 111 -3.36 -16.73 -3.03
CA LEU A 111 -3.95 -17.51 -1.93
C LEU A 111 -3.01 -17.74 -0.72
N GLN A 112 -1.82 -17.15 -0.70
CA GLN A 112 -0.91 -17.31 0.43
C GLN A 112 -1.39 -16.52 1.66
N PRO A 113 -1.12 -17.04 2.89
CA PRO A 113 -1.38 -16.30 4.13
C PRO A 113 -0.71 -14.93 4.14
N TYR A 114 -1.29 -13.97 4.88
CA TYR A 114 -0.78 -12.60 5.01
C TYR A 114 0.73 -12.55 5.29
N THR A 115 1.23 -13.35 6.24
CA THR A 115 2.64 -13.35 6.64
C THR A 115 3.61 -13.70 5.51
N LYS A 116 3.20 -14.57 4.58
CA LYS A 116 4.01 -14.89 3.39
C LYS A 116 3.86 -13.84 2.31
N ARG A 117 2.62 -13.38 2.07
CA ARG A 117 2.32 -12.37 1.04
C ARG A 117 3.00 -11.03 1.34
N ALA A 118 2.95 -10.58 2.59
CA ALA A 118 3.54 -9.32 3.04
C ALA A 118 5.08 -9.32 2.99
N ALA A 119 5.71 -10.49 3.07
CA ALA A 119 7.16 -10.66 2.98
C ALA A 119 7.69 -10.79 1.55
N ALA A 120 6.82 -10.79 0.53
CA ALA A 120 7.24 -10.90 -0.86
C ALA A 120 8.04 -9.66 -1.29
N SER A 121 9.29 -9.87 -1.71
CA SER A 121 10.18 -8.79 -2.18
C SER A 121 9.90 -8.33 -3.62
N LYS A 122 9.09 -9.11 -4.35
CA LYS A 122 8.57 -8.75 -5.66
C LYS A 122 7.07 -8.60 -5.57
N ILE A 123 6.56 -7.47 -6.04
CA ILE A 123 5.13 -7.27 -6.20
C ILE A 123 4.72 -7.93 -7.50
N GLN A 124 3.86 -8.93 -7.40
CA GLN A 124 3.17 -9.56 -8.53
C GLN A 124 1.69 -9.23 -8.37
N SER A 125 1.10 -8.65 -9.41
CA SER A 125 -0.34 -8.40 -9.58
C SER A 125 -0.80 -9.26 -10.74
#